data_AF-A0A0G1BBL9-F1
#
_entry.id   AF-A0A0G1BBL9-F1
#
_cell.length_a   1.000
_cell.length_b   1.000
_cell.length_c   1.000
_cell.angle_alpha   90.00
_cell.angle_beta   90.00
_cell.angle_gamma   90.00
#
_symmetry.space_group_name_H-M   'P 1'
#
loop_
_entity.id
_entity.type
_entity.pdbx_description
1 polymer ?
#
loop_
_entity_poly.entity_id
_entity_poly.type
_entity_poly.pdbx_seq_one_letter_code
_entity_poly.pdbx_strand_id
1 'polypeptide(L)'
;MSKIKKIIFWGMSLAPVLILAQGIEEDVITPLRKIVDLLVPLLMVAAFVVFLWGIIKFITSGGDEEKKKSGKGLIIYGLIGLFVMVAVWGIVKLVAGTFRLQEGGTIGVPSAPGSRGSSPIPSPYIPGSGFDTYP
;
A
#
# COMPACT_ATOMS: atom_id res chain seq x y z
N MET A 1 22.63 -3.90 39.41
CA MET A 1 21.40 -3.22 38.93
C MET A 1 21.42 -2.84 37.44
N SER A 2 22.57 -2.84 36.75
CA SER A 2 22.70 -2.43 35.34
C SER A 2 22.12 -3.40 34.29
N LYS A 3 21.94 -4.69 34.63
CA LYS A 3 21.47 -5.71 33.66
C LYS A 3 19.95 -5.68 33.44
N ILE A 4 19.16 -5.35 34.46
CA ILE A 4 17.68 -5.28 34.36
C ILE A 4 17.24 -4.13 33.45
N LYS A 5 17.92 -2.97 33.51
CA LYS A 5 17.62 -1.82 32.64
C LYS A 5 17.89 -2.12 31.16
N LYS A 6 18.84 -3.03 30.88
CA LYS A 6 19.20 -3.47 29.52
C LYS A 6 18.17 -4.43 28.92
N ILE A 7 17.55 -5.27 29.76
CA ILE A 7 16.51 -6.22 29.36
C ILE A 7 15.19 -5.50 29.09
N ILE A 8 14.86 -4.48 29.88
CA ILE A 8 13.69 -3.61 29.64
C ILE A 8 13.86 -2.82 28.33
N PHE A 9 15.07 -2.30 28.06
CA PHE A 9 15.35 -1.60 26.80
C PHE A 9 15.27 -2.52 25.56
N TRP A 10 15.66 -3.80 25.69
CA TRP A 10 15.52 -4.78 24.61
C TRP A 10 14.07 -5.25 24.40
N GLY A 11 13.33 -5.48 25.49
CA GLY A 11 11.91 -5.86 25.43
C GLY A 11 11.02 -4.75 24.88
N MET A 12 11.34 -3.48 25.17
CA MET A 12 10.53 -2.34 24.74
C MET A 12 10.72 -2.00 23.24
N SER A 13 11.79 -2.46 22.60
CA SER A 13 11.93 -2.38 21.13
C SER A 13 11.04 -3.38 20.39
N LEU A 14 10.55 -4.42 21.07
CA LEU A 14 9.61 -5.42 20.53
C LEU A 14 8.15 -5.11 20.89
N ALA A 15 7.90 -4.21 21.85
CA ALA A 15 6.56 -3.71 22.15
C ALA A 15 5.81 -3.14 20.94
N PRO A 16 6.42 -2.32 20.04
CA PRO A 16 5.73 -1.90 18.82
C PRO A 16 5.41 -3.09 17.91
N VAL A 17 6.27 -4.10 17.81
CA VAL A 17 6.01 -5.30 16.98
C VAL A 17 4.81 -6.09 17.50
N LEU A 18 4.59 -6.13 18.82
CA LEU A 18 3.43 -6.80 19.43
C LEU A 18 2.14 -5.97 19.39
N ILE A 19 2.24 -4.64 19.47
CA ILE A 19 1.12 -3.72 19.24
C ILE A 19 0.69 -3.74 17.77
N LEU A 20 1.63 -3.96 16.84
CA LEU A 20 1.33 -4.25 15.44
C LEU A 20 0.81 -5.69 15.19
N ALA A 21 0.82 -6.57 16.20
CA ALA A 21 0.38 -7.97 16.08
C ALA A 21 -1.07 -8.20 16.53
N GLN A 22 -1.72 -7.25 17.21
CA GLN A 22 -3.10 -7.38 17.66
C GLN A 22 -4.08 -6.96 16.55
N GLY A 23 -4.31 -7.87 15.61
CA GLY A 23 -5.26 -7.72 14.51
C GLY A 23 -5.46 -9.02 13.75
N ILE A 24 -5.72 -10.11 14.48
CA ILE A 24 -6.03 -11.44 13.94
C ILE A 24 -7.41 -11.85 14.43
N GLU A 25 -8.43 -11.15 13.97
CA GLU A 25 -9.80 -11.64 14.05
C GLU A 25 -10.29 -11.83 12.60
N GLU A 26 -10.32 -13.11 12.20
CA GLU A 26 -10.92 -13.69 10.99
C GLU A 26 -10.30 -13.42 9.61
N ASP A 27 -9.39 -12.46 9.43
CA ASP A 27 -8.80 -12.22 8.10
C ASP A 27 -7.28 -11.95 8.13
N VAL A 28 -6.48 -13.02 8.11
CA VAL A 28 -5.00 -12.96 8.04
C VAL A 28 -4.48 -12.40 6.71
N ILE A 29 -5.32 -12.36 5.67
CA ILE A 29 -4.93 -11.95 4.33
C ILE A 29 -4.88 -10.42 4.23
N THR A 30 -5.78 -9.72 4.91
CA THR A 30 -5.86 -8.25 4.92
C THR A 30 -4.63 -7.54 5.53
N PRO A 31 -4.11 -7.91 6.71
CA PRO A 31 -2.90 -7.29 7.26
C PRO A 31 -1.65 -7.64 6.45
N LEU A 32 -1.57 -8.86 5.89
CA LEU A 32 -0.44 -9.26 5.04
C LEU A 32 -0.37 -8.44 3.75
N ARG A 33 -1.53 -8.17 3.12
CA ARG A 33 -1.61 -7.28 1.95
C ARG A 33 -1.14 -5.86 2.27
N LYS A 34 -1.59 -5.28 3.40
CA LYS A 34 -1.15 -3.95 3.83
C LYS A 34 0.37 -3.85 4.01
N ILE A 35 0.99 -4.91 4.53
CA ILE A 35 2.45 -4.96 4.70
C ILE A 35 3.15 -5.00 3.35
N VAL A 36 2.69 -5.84 2.41
CA VAL A 36 3.27 -5.92 1.07
C VAL A 36 3.07 -4.61 0.29
N ASP A 37 1.88 -4.02 0.35
CA ASP A 37 1.55 -2.76 -0.32
C ASP A 37 2.37 -1.57 0.21
N LEU A 38 2.76 -1.60 1.49
CA LEU A 38 3.69 -0.61 2.06
C LEU A 38 5.16 -0.93 1.72
N LEU A 39 5.50 -2.22 1.65
CA LEU A 39 6.87 -2.68 1.45
C LEU A 39 7.35 -2.45 0.01
N VAL A 40 6.49 -2.66 -0.99
CA VAL A 40 6.81 -2.45 -2.41
C VAL A 40 7.28 -1.01 -2.71
N PRO A 41 6.54 0.06 -2.37
CA PRO A 41 6.98 1.43 -2.61
C PRO A 41 8.21 1.79 -1.78
N LEU A 42 8.36 1.24 -0.57
CA LEU A 42 9.55 1.43 0.26
C LEU A 42 10.81 0.82 -0.40
N LEU A 43 10.70 -0.39 -0.96
CA LEU A 43 11.78 -1.02 -1.74
C LEU A 43 12.09 -0.25 -3.01
N MET A 44 11.09 0.34 -3.67
CA MET A 44 11.31 1.19 -4.85
C MET A 44 12.16 2.41 -4.52
N VAL A 45 11.87 3.09 -3.41
CA VAL A 45 12.69 4.23 -2.95
C VAL A 45 14.10 3.76 -2.61
N ALA A 46 14.25 2.64 -1.88
CA ALA A 46 15.57 2.09 -1.54
C ALA A 46 16.38 1.70 -2.78
N ALA A 47 15.77 1.04 -3.77
CA ALA A 47 16.41 0.67 -5.02
C ALA A 47 16.85 1.90 -5.83
N PHE A 48 16.03 2.95 -5.85
CA PHE A 48 16.37 4.21 -6.51
C PHE A 48 17.58 4.91 -5.86
N VAL A 49 17.67 4.87 -4.52
CA VAL A 49 18.84 5.38 -3.78
C VAL A 49 20.11 4.58 -4.09
N VAL A 50 20.03 3.25 -4.15
CA VAL A 50 21.17 2.39 -4.53
C VAL A 50 21.61 2.67 -5.98
N PHE A 51 20.66 2.88 -6.89
CA PHE A 51 20.94 3.28 -8.26
C PHE A 51 21.68 4.63 -8.35
N LEU A 52 21.21 5.64 -7.60
CA LEU A 52 21.88 6.94 -7.48
C LEU A 52 23.30 6.80 -6.92
N TRP A 53 23.50 5.98 -5.88
CA TRP A 53 24.84 5.71 -5.33
C TRP A 53 25.76 5.09 -6.39
N GLY A 54 25.27 4.13 -7.18
CA GLY A 54 26.02 3.52 -8.28
C GLY A 54 26.51 4.53 -9.32
N ILE A 55 25.64 5.48 -9.70
CA ILE A 55 25.98 6.57 -10.62
C ILE A 55 27.03 7.50 -10.00
N ILE A 56 26.82 7.96 -8.76
CA ILE A 56 27.74 8.86 -8.07
C ILE A 56 29.14 8.23 -7.99
N LYS A 57 29.22 6.94 -7.64
CA LYS A 57 30.47 6.18 -7.56
C LYS A 57 31.16 6.06 -8.93
N PHE A 58 30.40 5.87 -10.00
CA PHE A 58 30.95 5.82 -11.36
C PHE A 58 31.51 7.18 -11.81
N ILE A 59 30.80 8.28 -11.54
CA ILE A 59 31.23 9.63 -11.93
C ILE A 59 32.49 10.04 -11.15
N THR A 60 32.55 9.75 -9.84
CA THR A 60 33.74 10.02 -9.01
C THR A 60 34.96 9.14 -9.34
N SER A 61 34.80 8.10 -10.15
CA SER A 61 35.88 7.21 -10.61
C SER A 61 36.73 7.80 -11.77
N GLY A 62 36.50 9.05 -12.17
CA GLY A 62 36.90 9.66 -13.45
C GLY A 62 38.36 9.50 -13.93
N GLY A 63 39.31 9.13 -13.07
CA GLY A 63 40.73 8.99 -13.42
C GLY A 63 41.34 7.59 -13.28
N ASP A 64 40.60 6.59 -12.81
CA ASP A 64 41.16 5.29 -12.39
C ASP A 64 40.51 4.14 -13.20
N GLU A 65 41.26 3.49 -14.10
CA GLU A 65 40.72 2.49 -15.04
C GLU A 65 40.01 1.32 -14.36
N GLU A 66 40.51 0.93 -13.18
CA GLU A 66 39.98 -0.18 -12.39
C GLU A 66 38.62 0.17 -11.75
N LYS A 67 38.47 1.42 -11.29
CA LYS A 67 37.21 1.94 -10.74
C LYS A 67 36.19 2.24 -11.83
N LYS A 68 36.63 2.59 -13.04
CA LYS A 68 35.75 2.74 -14.22
C LYS A 68 35.09 1.43 -14.63
N LYS A 69 35.85 0.32 -14.72
CA LYS A 69 35.28 -1.00 -15.04
C LYS A 69 34.27 -1.44 -13.98
N SER A 70 34.64 -1.27 -12.71
CA SER A 70 33.79 -1.62 -11.57
C SER A 70 32.52 -0.75 -11.49
N GLY A 71 32.63 0.55 -11.76
CA GLY A 71 31.51 1.49 -11.75
C GLY A 71 30.52 1.25 -12.91
N LYS A 72 31.00 0.89 -14.11
CA LYS A 72 30.11 0.50 -15.22
C LYS A 72 29.27 -0.74 -14.86
N GLY A 73 29.89 -1.74 -14.24
CA GLY A 73 29.17 -2.93 -13.77
C GLY A 73 28.07 -2.57 -12.78
N LEU A 74 28.38 -1.74 -11.78
CA LEU A 74 27.40 -1.30 -10.77
C LEU A 74 26.23 -0.52 -11.37
N ILE A 75 26.44 0.32 -12.39
CA ILE A 75 25.36 1.02 -13.08
C ILE A 75 24.44 0.03 -13.80
N ILE A 76 25.01 -0.93 -14.53
CA ILE A 76 24.23 -1.91 -15.30
C ILE A 76 23.40 -2.78 -14.36
N TYR A 77 23.98 -3.27 -13.26
CA TYR A 77 23.24 -4.03 -12.25
C TYR A 77 22.14 -3.20 -11.56
N GLY A 78 22.42 -1.92 -11.25
CA GLY A 78 21.41 -1.00 -10.70
C GLY A 78 20.27 -0.71 -11.68
N LEU A 79 20.59 -0.51 -12.96
CA LEU A 79 19.62 -0.24 -14.01
C LEU A 79 18.72 -1.44 -14.27
N ILE A 80 19.29 -2.66 -14.33
CA ILE A 80 18.52 -3.89 -14.49
C ILE A 80 17.59 -4.10 -13.30
N GLY A 81 18.07 -3.88 -12.07
CA GLY A 81 17.25 -3.98 -10.86
C GLY A 81 16.07 -3.00 -10.85
N LEU A 82 16.31 -1.73 -11.21
CA LEU A 82 15.26 -0.72 -11.32
C LEU A 82 14.25 -1.06 -12.43
N PHE A 83 14.75 -1.49 -13.60
CA PHE A 83 13.93 -1.83 -14.74
C PHE A 83 12.97 -2.99 -14.43
N VAL A 84 13.46 -4.07 -13.81
CA VAL A 84 12.63 -5.24 -13.48
C VAL A 84 11.55 -4.88 -12.46
N MET A 85 11.87 -4.13 -11.40
CA MET A 85 10.87 -3.72 -10.40
C MET A 85 9.77 -2.86 -10.99
N VAL A 86 10.13 -1.88 -11.82
CA VAL A 86 9.15 -1.02 -12.52
C VAL A 86 8.32 -1.83 -13.52
N ALA A 87 8.96 -2.73 -14.27
CA ALA A 87 8.29 -3.53 -15.28
C ALA A 87 7.23 -4.45 -14.68
N VAL A 88 7.52 -5.15 -13.58
CA VAL A 88 6.55 -6.03 -12.90
C VAL A 88 5.33 -5.23 -12.45
N TRP A 89 5.53 -4.11 -11.76
CA TRP A 89 4.42 -3.27 -11.28
C TRP A 89 3.62 -2.62 -12.42
N GLY A 90 4.32 -2.13 -13.46
CA GLY A 90 3.70 -1.55 -14.65
C GLY A 90 2.84 -2.57 -15.39
N ILE A 91 3.33 -3.81 -15.56
CA ILE A 91 2.59 -4.90 -16.18
C ILE A 91 1.38 -5.29 -15.31
N VAL A 92 1.56 -5.45 -13.99
CA VAL A 92 0.45 -5.79 -13.07
C VAL A 92 -0.66 -4.75 -13.18
N LYS A 93 -0.33 -3.46 -13.16
CA LYS A 93 -1.31 -2.38 -13.32
C LYS A 93 -1.96 -2.35 -14.70
N LEU A 94 -1.20 -2.61 -15.75
CA LEU A 94 -1.71 -2.64 -17.12
C LEU A 94 -2.69 -3.80 -17.32
N VAL A 95 -2.36 -4.98 -16.79
CA VAL A 95 -3.23 -6.16 -16.79
C VAL A 95 -4.47 -5.90 -15.93
N ALA A 96 -4.30 -5.41 -14.70
CA ALA A 96 -5.43 -5.08 -13.81
C ALA A 96 -6.39 -4.05 -14.45
N GLY A 97 -5.85 -3.01 -15.08
CA GLY A 97 -6.64 -2.01 -15.81
C GLY A 97 -7.36 -2.57 -17.04
N THR A 98 -6.70 -3.43 -17.81
CA THR A 98 -7.26 -4.05 -19.02
C THR A 98 -8.40 -5.00 -18.69
N PHE A 99 -8.26 -5.81 -17.62
CA PHE A 99 -9.28 -6.75 -17.18
C PHE A 99 -10.30 -6.13 -16.21
N ARG A 100 -10.27 -4.81 -15.99
CA ARG A 100 -11.13 -4.07 -15.04
C ARG A 100 -11.10 -4.67 -13.62
N LEU A 101 -9.98 -5.27 -13.25
CA LEU A 101 -9.72 -5.77 -11.90
C LEU A 101 -9.35 -4.54 -11.06
N GLN A 102 -10.37 -3.82 -10.60
CA GLN A 102 -10.17 -2.61 -9.80
C GLN A 102 -9.56 -3.02 -8.46
N GLU A 103 -8.28 -2.72 -8.25
CA GLU A 103 -7.64 -2.79 -6.94
C GLU A 103 -8.40 -1.84 -6.00
N GLY A 104 -9.25 -2.42 -5.13
CA GLY A 104 -10.09 -1.67 -4.18
C GLY A 104 -11.45 -1.20 -4.69
N GLY A 105 -11.90 -1.64 -5.88
CA GLY A 105 -13.24 -1.31 -6.37
C GLY A 105 -14.29 -2.21 -5.77
N THR A 106 -15.34 -1.64 -5.19
CA THR A 106 -16.59 -2.37 -4.96
C THR A 106 -17.01 -2.92 -6.32
N ILE A 107 -16.92 -4.24 -6.52
CA ILE A 107 -17.62 -4.89 -7.61
C ILE A 107 -19.05 -4.40 -7.48
N GLY A 108 -19.52 -3.64 -8.47
CA GLY A 108 -20.89 -3.19 -8.53
C GLY A 108 -21.77 -4.41 -8.71
N VAL A 109 -21.97 -5.15 -7.62
CA VAL A 109 -23.02 -6.15 -7.54
C VAL A 109 -24.30 -5.40 -7.85
N PRO A 110 -25.11 -5.86 -8.81
CA PRO A 110 -26.37 -5.22 -9.12
C PRO A 110 -27.14 -5.08 -7.82
N SER A 111 -27.38 -3.84 -7.38
CA SER A 111 -28.34 -3.60 -6.33
C SER A 111 -29.66 -4.18 -6.83
N ALA A 112 -30.29 -5.04 -6.02
CA ALA A 112 -31.58 -5.61 -6.37
C ALA A 112 -32.50 -4.48 -6.87
N PRO A 113 -33.23 -4.67 -7.98
CA PRO A 113 -34.13 -3.65 -8.50
C PRO A 113 -35.12 -3.26 -7.40
N GLY A 114 -34.95 -2.06 -6.82
CA GLY A 114 -35.81 -1.57 -5.74
C GLY A 114 -35.13 -0.79 -4.61
N SER A 115 -33.81 -0.80 -4.45
CA SER A 115 -33.16 0.00 -3.39
C SER A 115 -32.95 1.48 -3.74
N ARG A 116 -33.49 1.96 -4.87
CA ARG A 116 -33.52 3.37 -5.23
C ARG A 116 -34.83 3.99 -4.76
N GLY A 117 -34.77 4.61 -3.58
CA GLY A 117 -35.84 5.39 -3.03
C GLY A 117 -36.63 4.64 -1.98
N SER A 118 -36.08 4.58 -0.76
CA SER A 118 -36.94 4.69 0.41
C SER A 118 -37.52 6.11 0.45
N SER A 119 -38.37 6.43 -0.53
CA SER A 119 -39.30 7.53 -0.40
C SER A 119 -40.10 7.25 0.87
N PRO A 120 -40.27 8.22 1.78
CA PRO A 120 -41.19 8.05 2.89
C PRO A 120 -42.53 7.57 2.32
N ILE A 121 -43.00 6.40 2.74
CA ILE A 121 -44.34 5.94 2.39
C ILE A 121 -45.28 7.06 2.85
N PRO A 122 -46.05 7.69 1.94
CA PRO A 122 -47.04 8.68 2.35
C PRO A 122 -47.94 8.00 3.37
N SER A 123 -48.00 8.55 4.59
CA SER A 123 -48.92 8.04 5.60
C SER A 123 -50.32 7.98 4.99
N PRO A 124 -51.05 6.87 5.15
CA PRO A 124 -52.42 6.78 4.66
C PRO A 124 -53.20 8.00 5.16
N TYR A 125 -53.87 8.71 4.25
CA TYR A 125 -54.83 9.74 4.65
C TYR A 125 -55.93 9.05 5.46
N ILE A 126 -55.88 9.18 6.78
CA ILE A 126 -56.95 8.73 7.68
C ILE A 126 -57.90 9.93 7.83
N PRO A 127 -59.11 9.87 7.26
CA PRO A 127 -60.09 10.94 7.42
C PRO A 127 -60.39 11.10 8.93
N GLY A 128 -60.03 12.24 9.51
CA GLY A 128 -60.34 12.56 10.92
C GLY A 128 -59.16 12.54 11.91
N SER A 129 -57.92 12.29 11.49
CA SER A 129 -56.75 12.50 12.37
C SER A 129 -56.31 13.97 12.35
N GLY A 130 -57.08 14.82 13.02
CA GLY A 130 -56.96 16.29 12.99
C GLY A 130 -55.66 16.86 13.56
N PHE A 131 -54.62 16.96 12.72
CA PHE A 131 -53.40 17.73 13.02
C PHE A 131 -52.95 18.70 11.91
N ASP A 132 -53.83 19.06 10.97
CA ASP A 132 -53.55 20.09 9.96
C ASP A 132 -54.44 21.33 10.15
N THR A 133 -54.16 22.10 11.21
CA THR A 133 -54.44 23.53 11.22
C THR A 133 -53.14 24.27 10.97
N TYR A 134 -52.94 24.72 9.74
CA TYR A 134 -51.94 25.74 9.42
C TYR A 134 -52.55 26.77 8.45
N PRO A 135 -52.18 28.06 8.61
CA PRO A 135 -52.94 29.24 8.19
C PRO A 135 -52.93 29.52 6.68
#